data_AF-A0A6G2FXP5-F1
#
_entry.id   AF-A0A6G2FXP5-F1
#
_cell.length_a   1.000
_cell.length_b   1.000
_cell.length_c   1.000
_cell.angle_alpha   90.00
_cell.angle_beta   90.00
_cell.angle_gamma   90.00
#
_symmetry.space_group_name_H-M   'P 1'
#
loop_
_entity.id
_entity.type
_entity.pdbx_description
1 polymer ?
#
loop_
_entity_poly.entity_id
_entity_poly.type
_entity_poly.pdbx_seq_one_letter_code
_entity_poly.pdbx_strand_id
1 'polypeptide(L)' 'MSKISVEIPDELLADLDEHVGDDKKFVNRSDAVRASIRKTLDLLDEIDNRHDRLDDE' A
#
# COMPACT_ATOMS: atom_id res chain seq x y z
N MET A 1 -14.65 2.02 7.72
CA MET A 1 -13.24 2.36 7.43
C MET A 1 -12.62 2.91 8.70
N SER A 2 -11.72 2.15 9.32
CA SER A 2 -10.93 2.64 10.45
C SER A 2 -9.90 3.66 9.97
N LYS A 3 -9.68 4.71 10.76
CA LYS A 3 -8.64 5.70 10.46
C LYS A 3 -7.38 5.35 11.23
N ILE A 4 -6.23 5.45 10.56
CA ILE A 4 -4.92 5.34 11.17
C ILE A 4 -4.18 6.67 10.97
N SER A 5 -3.34 7.03 11.94
CA SER A 5 -2.39 8.14 11.82
C SER A 5 -1.00 7.54 11.76
N VAL A 6 -0.17 8.03 10.84
CA VAL A 6 1.20 7.56 10.62
C VAL A 6 2.10 8.76 10.41
N GLU A 7 3.29 8.71 10.97
CA GLU A 7 4.36 9.67 10.69
C GLU A 7 5.17 9.18 9.49
N ILE A 8 5.45 10.07 8.55
CA ILE A 8 6.22 9.78 7.35
C ILE A 8 7.22 10.92 7.08
N PRO A 9 8.42 10.62 6.57
CA PRO A 9 9.33 11.64 6.06
C PRO A 9 8.67 12.52 4.99
N ASP A 10 8.92 13.83 5.05
CA ASP A 10 8.36 14.80 4.10
C ASP A 10 8.74 14.50 2.65
N GLU A 11 9.97 14.03 2.42
CA GLU A 11 10.45 13.61 1.10
C GLU A 11 9.60 12.47 0.51
N LEU A 12 9.23 11.48 1.32
CA LEU A 12 8.38 10.37 0.87
C LEU A 12 6.95 10.82 0.58
N LEU A 13 6.44 11.79 1.36
CA LEU A 13 5.13 12.37 1.07
C LEU A 13 5.16 13.15 -0.25
N ALA A 14 6.21 13.91 -0.51
CA ALA A 14 6.38 14.65 -1.75
C ALA A 14 6.44 13.71 -2.97
N ASP A 15 7.21 12.63 -2.87
CA ASP A 15 7.31 11.61 -3.93
C ASP A 15 5.94 10.94 -4.18
N LEU A 16 5.19 10.63 -3.12
CA LEU A 16 3.84 10.08 -3.25
C LEU A 16 2.90 11.05 -3.96
N ASP A 17 2.98 12.34 -3.63
CA ASP A 17 2.15 13.39 -4.22
C ASP A 17 2.44 13.61 -5.71
N GLU A 18 3.66 13.34 -6.17
CA GLU A 18 3.97 13.33 -7.60
C GLU A 18 3.11 12.31 -8.36
N HIS A 19 2.63 11.25 -7.70
CA HIS A 19 1.80 10.20 -8.29
C HIS A 19 0.30 10.33 -8.03
N VAL A 20 -0.13 11.37 -7.30
CA VAL A 20 -1.54 11.63 -6.95
C VAL A 20 -2.12 12.78 -7.78
N GLY A 21 -3.35 12.62 -8.26
CA GLY A 21 -4.11 13.66 -8.95
C GLY A 21 -4.87 13.13 -10.18
N ASP A 22 -5.60 14.03 -10.84
CA ASP A 22 -6.29 13.70 -12.09
C ASP A 22 -5.26 13.27 -13.15
N ASP A 23 -5.58 12.20 -13.88
CA ASP A 23 -4.69 11.53 -14.86
C ASP A 23 -3.37 10.96 -14.31
N LYS A 24 -3.24 10.81 -12.98
CA LYS A 24 -2.10 10.12 -12.35
C LYS A 24 -2.42 8.68 -11.92
N LYS A 25 -1.46 8.03 -11.27
CA LYS A 25 -1.58 6.63 -10.83
C LYS A 25 -2.63 6.44 -9.74
N PHE A 26 -2.86 7.46 -8.92
CA PHE A 26 -3.76 7.39 -7.77
C PHE A 26 -4.71 8.58 -7.72
N VAL A 27 -5.96 8.32 -7.35
CA VAL A 27 -7.00 9.36 -7.30
C VAL A 27 -6.77 10.31 -6.12
N ASN A 28 -6.28 9.79 -4.99
CA ASN A 28 -5.94 10.58 -3.81
C ASN A 28 -4.85 9.88 -2.97
N ARG A 29 -4.29 10.58 -1.98
CA ARG A 29 -3.27 10.02 -1.08
C ARG A 29 -3.74 8.76 -0.36
N SER A 30 -4.99 8.72 0.09
CA SER A 30 -5.52 7.54 0.78
C SER A 30 -5.65 6.34 -0.15
N ASP A 31 -5.96 6.55 -1.42
CA ASP A 31 -5.98 5.53 -2.46
C ASP A 31 -4.57 4.98 -2.70
N ALA A 32 -3.58 5.88 -2.84
CA ALA A 32 -2.18 5.50 -2.99
C ALA A 32 -1.65 4.64 -1.81
N VAL A 33 -1.93 5.07 -0.57
CA VAL A 33 -1.53 4.32 0.64
C VAL A 33 -2.22 2.96 0.69
N ARG A 34 -3.52 2.88 0.42
CA ARG A 34 -4.26 1.62 0.43
C ARG A 34 -3.77 0.65 -0.65
N ALA A 35 -3.52 1.15 -1.86
CA ALA A 35 -3.00 0.34 -2.96
C ALA A 35 -1.59 -0.19 -2.65
N SER A 36 -0.74 0.64 -2.03
CA SER A 36 0.60 0.21 -1.60
C SER A 36 0.53 -0.90 -0.55
N ILE A 37 -0.31 -0.73 0.49
CA ILE A 37 -0.47 -1.76 1.53
C ILE A 37 -1.01 -3.05 0.91
N ARG A 38 -2.03 -2.97 0.03
CA ARG A 38 -2.59 -4.16 -0.62
C ARG A 38 -1.53 -4.90 -1.42
N LYS A 39 -0.74 -4.18 -2.23
CA LYS A 39 0.34 -4.78 -3.04
C LYS A 39 1.40 -5.45 -2.17
N THR A 40 1.76 -4.87 -1.02
CA THR A 40 2.69 -5.50 -0.08
C THR A 40 2.10 -6.77 0.52
N LEU A 41 0.83 -6.76 0.93
CA LEU A 41 0.17 -7.94 1.47
C LEU A 41 0.04 -9.05 0.42
N ASP A 42 -0.35 -8.72 -0.82
CA ASP A 42 -0.41 -9.70 -1.93
C ASP A 42 0.94 -10.40 -2.16
N LEU A 43 2.05 -9.66 -2.05
CA LEU A 43 3.39 -10.22 -2.16
C LEU A 43 3.73 -11.15 -0.98
N LEU A 44 3.35 -10.77 0.24
CA LEU A 44 3.57 -11.61 1.42
C LEU A 44 2.76 -12.91 1.34
N ASP A 45 1.51 -12.83 0.89
CA ASP A 45 0.67 -14.01 0.65
C ASP A 45 1.30 -14.94 -0.40
N GLU A 46 1.85 -14.40 -1.50
CA GLU A 46 2.55 -15.20 -2.51
C GLU A 46 3.80 -15.91 -1.94
N ILE A 47 4.53 -15.22 -1.06
CA ILE A 47 5.70 -15.79 -0.37
C ILE A 47 5.25 -16.92 0.56
N ASP A 48 4.22 -16.70 1.37
CA ASP A 48 3.73 -17.70 2.31
C ASP A 48 3.20 -18.95 1.58
N ASN A 49 2.51 -18.78 0.44
CA ASN A 49 2.11 -19.89 -0.44
C ASN A 49 3.31 -20.72 -0.92
N ARG A 50 4.41 -20.06 -1.28
CA ARG A 50 5.63 -20.74 -1.77
C ARG A 50 6.35 -21.51 -0.67
N HIS A 51 6.23 -21.05 0.57
CA HIS A 51 6.90 -21.65 1.73
C HIS A 51 6.02 -22.64 2.50
N ASP A 52 4.83 -22.99 1.99
CA ASP A 52 3.86 -23.89 2.63
C ASP A 52 3.46 -23.39 4.04
N ARG A 53 3.36 -22.07 4.19
CA ARG A 53 3.02 -21.38 5.46
C ARG A 53 1.54 -20.98 5.54
N LEU A 54 0.74 -21.39 4.57
CA LEU A 54 -0.70 -21.26 4.67
C LEU A 54 -1.21 -22.29 5.67
N ASP A 55 -1.76 -21.83 6.80
CA ASP A 55 -2.63 -22.68 7.60
C ASP A 55 -3.91 -22.93 6.77
N ASP A 56 -4.31 -24.20 6.64
CA ASP A 56 -5.60 -24.60 6.08
C ASP A 56 -6.71 -24.11 7.02
N GLU A 57 -7.25 -22.90 6.79
CA GLU A 57 -8.55 -22.46 7.35
C GLU A 57 -9.74 -22.87 6.47
#